data_AF-A0A1W1VRY4-F1
#
_entry.id   AF-A0A1W1VRY4-F1
#
_cell.length_a   1.000
_cell.length_b   1.000
_cell.length_c   1.000
_cell.angle_alpha   90.00
_cell.angle_beta   90.00
_cell.angle_gamma   90.00
#
_symmetry.space_group_name_H-M   'P 1'
#
loop_
_entity.id
_entity.type
_entity.pdbx_description
1 polymer ?
#
loop_
_entity_poly.entity_id
_entity_poly.type
_entity_poly.pdbx_seq_one_letter_code
_entity_poly.pdbx_strand_id
1 'polypeptide(L)'
;MPRIRNKADKVIVDYCRPSGGERRSFALCLTHLNGYEAAFTLVAERRPSGAWKPLRAAVDVDETDADPDEVARDLADLRWYIFPARERGRVLPPVIAVWEEGDLVVAACLSDRYGGKRLPYAEQERWSGSDAEGEAPDPGRFLCWWPDPEAWDASKEAAEHLKLVPVKEIAVNFFPFGEWFKRADVIREMEEYRTELEEAEDDPELLAEVLADIRAEEYARYLRRVRTMLLYCRERNISAKVVVGDVRRAEAFFKEKGLDALEPPAWAAASAVFEPMPDFLIEELGFCGPLGVAASGQKLKAALSLISHLPGVAPAPDAVGAVVHAGTRHVASLVAWVNPLGGWEAVEGAVDALVEELSRRGVKEMTMIDGLLPFEACPCCGRLSLRVPDDWLRPEPVRAKKVGRNEPCPCGSGLKYKKCCGRSF
;
A
#
# COMPACT_ATOMS: atom_id res chain seq x y z
N MET A 1 -13.73 -12.36 -22.45
CA MET A 1 -12.75 -11.55 -21.70
C MET A 1 -11.87 -10.82 -22.70
N PRO A 2 -11.36 -9.62 -22.39
CA PRO A 2 -10.34 -8.96 -23.20
C PRO A 2 -9.12 -9.86 -23.43
N ARG A 3 -8.40 -9.66 -24.53
CA ARG A 3 -7.20 -10.44 -24.85
C ARG A 3 -5.96 -9.61 -24.55
N ILE A 4 -5.04 -10.15 -23.77
CA ILE A 4 -3.73 -9.53 -23.49
C ILE A 4 -2.71 -10.02 -24.52
N ARG A 5 -1.86 -9.11 -25.00
CA ARG A 5 -0.76 -9.38 -25.93
C ARG A 5 0.49 -8.63 -25.50
N ASN A 6 1.59 -9.35 -25.35
CA ASN A 6 2.88 -8.76 -24.98
C ASN A 6 3.64 -8.40 -26.26
N LYS A 7 4.18 -7.19 -26.29
CA LYS A 7 5.13 -6.70 -27.29
C LYS A 7 6.35 -6.16 -26.56
N ALA A 8 7.46 -6.00 -27.28
CA ALA A 8 8.76 -5.63 -26.70
C ALA A 8 8.71 -4.39 -25.79
N ASP A 9 7.86 -3.41 -26.10
CA ASP A 9 7.77 -2.11 -25.42
C ASP A 9 6.40 -1.85 -24.74
N LYS A 10 5.40 -2.72 -24.95
CA LYS A 10 4.01 -2.48 -24.52
C LYS A 10 3.28 -3.77 -24.21
N VAL A 11 2.44 -3.74 -23.17
CA VAL A 11 1.43 -4.77 -22.91
C VAL A 11 0.06 -4.26 -23.37
N ILE A 12 -0.58 -4.97 -24.30
CA ILE A 12 -1.80 -4.51 -24.97
C ILE A 12 -3.01 -5.33 -24.51
N VAL A 13 -4.02 -4.64 -24.00
CA VAL A 13 -5.34 -5.19 -23.67
C VAL A 13 -6.32 -4.88 -24.79
N ASP A 14 -6.81 -5.89 -25.52
CA ASP A 14 -7.84 -5.71 -26.56
C ASP A 14 -9.24 -5.96 -25.99
N TYR A 15 -10.05 -4.90 -25.90
CA TYR A 15 -11.45 -4.97 -25.44
C TYR A 15 -12.41 -5.38 -26.54
N CYS A 16 -12.26 -4.81 -27.74
CA CYS A 16 -13.21 -4.95 -28.84
C CYS A 16 -12.53 -4.87 -30.21
N ARG A 17 -13.14 -5.52 -31.22
CA ARG A 17 -12.70 -5.35 -32.61
C ARG A 17 -13.09 -3.96 -33.15
N PRO A 18 -12.23 -3.34 -33.98
CA PRO A 18 -12.55 -2.09 -34.65
C PRO A 18 -13.75 -2.26 -35.60
N SER A 19 -14.54 -1.20 -35.75
CA SER A 19 -15.66 -1.14 -36.71
C SER A 19 -15.49 -0.05 -37.78
N GLY A 20 -14.35 0.64 -37.80
CA GLY A 20 -14.03 1.65 -38.81
C GLY A 20 -14.59 3.04 -38.50
N GLY A 21 -15.01 3.27 -37.26
CA GLY A 21 -15.44 4.58 -36.78
C GLY A 21 -14.27 5.52 -36.48
N GLU A 22 -14.58 6.78 -36.19
CA GLU A 22 -13.63 7.77 -35.69
C GLU A 22 -12.95 7.25 -34.42
N ARG A 23 -11.62 7.38 -34.33
CA ARG A 23 -10.84 6.92 -33.18
C ARG A 23 -10.25 8.08 -32.43
N ARG A 24 -10.17 7.94 -31.11
CA ARG A 24 -9.48 8.86 -30.21
C ARG A 24 -8.60 8.06 -29.26
N SER A 25 -7.42 8.59 -28.99
CA SER A 25 -6.49 8.06 -28.00
C SER A 25 -6.48 8.99 -26.80
N PHE A 26 -6.37 8.41 -25.61
CA PHE A 26 -6.26 9.11 -24.33
C PHE A 26 -5.00 8.58 -23.65
N ALA A 27 -4.03 9.45 -23.38
CA ALA A 27 -2.87 9.12 -22.57
C ALA A 27 -3.27 9.31 -21.10
N LEU A 28 -3.31 8.23 -20.33
CA LEU A 28 -3.89 8.19 -19.00
C LEU A 28 -2.86 7.64 -18.02
N CYS A 29 -2.93 8.10 -16.78
CA CYS A 29 -2.21 7.53 -15.64
C CYS A 29 -3.22 7.22 -14.53
N LEU A 30 -3.06 6.07 -13.87
CA LEU A 30 -3.82 5.71 -12.67
C LEU A 30 -2.85 5.35 -11.54
N THR A 31 -3.23 5.69 -10.31
CA THR A 31 -2.55 5.15 -9.11
C THR A 31 -2.92 3.68 -8.96
N HIS A 32 -1.91 2.83 -8.87
CA HIS A 32 -1.99 1.38 -8.76
C HIS A 32 -1.60 0.93 -7.33
N LEU A 33 -1.32 -0.37 -7.17
CA LEU A 33 -0.94 -0.99 -5.92
C LEU A 33 0.25 -0.26 -5.28
N ASN A 34 0.22 -0.14 -3.95
CA ASN A 34 1.23 0.53 -3.16
C ASN A 34 1.62 1.95 -3.62
N GLY A 35 0.72 2.63 -4.35
CA GLY A 35 0.96 4.00 -4.82
C GLY A 35 1.77 4.12 -6.10
N TYR A 36 2.13 3.00 -6.75
CA TYR A 36 2.81 3.03 -8.04
C TYR A 36 1.95 3.66 -9.13
N GLU A 37 2.58 4.30 -10.11
CA GLU A 37 1.88 4.87 -11.24
C GLU A 37 1.78 3.89 -12.40
N ALA A 38 0.57 3.77 -12.96
CA ALA A 38 0.29 2.96 -14.13
C ALA A 38 -0.04 3.83 -15.34
N ALA A 39 0.93 3.97 -16.24
CA ALA A 39 0.82 4.77 -17.46
C ALA A 39 0.33 3.91 -18.64
N PHE A 40 -0.71 4.37 -19.34
CA PHE A 40 -1.26 3.64 -20.49
C PHE A 40 -2.01 4.55 -21.46
N THR A 41 -2.08 4.13 -22.72
CA THR A 41 -2.93 4.77 -23.74
C THR A 41 -4.21 3.98 -23.95
N LEU A 42 -5.36 4.57 -23.61
CA LEU A 42 -6.67 4.03 -23.97
C LEU A 42 -7.08 4.52 -25.37
N VAL A 43 -7.36 3.59 -26.29
CA VAL A 43 -7.91 3.92 -27.60
C VAL A 43 -9.39 3.56 -27.64
N ALA A 44 -10.22 4.54 -27.99
CA ALA A 44 -11.65 4.37 -28.16
C ALA A 44 -12.09 4.67 -29.60
N GLU A 45 -13.22 4.09 -29.98
CA GLU A 45 -13.85 4.30 -31.28
C GLU A 45 -15.29 4.80 -31.09
N ARG A 46 -15.64 5.85 -31.81
CA ARG A 46 -16.99 6.42 -31.81
C ARG A 46 -17.91 5.53 -32.63
N ARG A 47 -19.00 5.07 -32.02
CA ARG A 47 -20.07 4.33 -32.67
C ARG A 47 -20.96 5.28 -33.50
N PRO A 48 -21.72 4.77 -34.47
CA PRO A 48 -22.74 5.55 -35.18
C PRO A 48 -23.77 6.21 -34.25
N SER A 49 -24.03 5.61 -33.07
CA SER A 49 -24.89 6.18 -32.04
C SER A 49 -24.30 7.40 -31.32
N GLY A 50 -23.06 7.80 -31.65
CA GLY A 50 -22.30 8.85 -30.99
C GLY A 50 -21.56 8.40 -29.72
N ALA A 51 -21.84 7.20 -29.20
CA ALA A 51 -21.19 6.65 -28.01
C ALA A 51 -19.77 6.17 -28.31
N TRP A 52 -18.85 6.36 -27.36
CA TRP A 52 -17.48 5.88 -27.46
C TRP A 52 -17.38 4.47 -26.87
N LYS A 53 -16.73 3.55 -27.60
CA LYS A 53 -16.39 2.21 -27.09
C LYS A 53 -14.88 2.07 -26.93
N PRO A 54 -14.39 1.48 -25.84
CA PRO A 54 -12.97 1.13 -25.73
C PRO A 54 -12.63 0.08 -26.80
N LEU A 55 -11.53 0.27 -27.50
CA LEU A 55 -10.96 -0.72 -28.43
C LEU A 55 -9.83 -1.49 -27.75
N ARG A 56 -8.85 -0.76 -27.22
CA ARG A 56 -7.69 -1.33 -26.55
C ARG A 56 -7.09 -0.36 -25.54
N ALA A 57 -6.40 -0.88 -24.54
CA ALA A 57 -5.44 -0.14 -23.73
C ALA A 57 -4.03 -0.67 -24.05
N ALA A 58 -3.03 0.19 -24.04
CA ALA A 58 -1.64 -0.18 -24.18
C ALA A 58 -0.86 0.40 -23.00
N VAL A 59 -0.37 -0.45 -22.12
CA VAL A 59 0.51 -0.09 -21.00
C VAL A 59 1.84 0.35 -21.57
N ASP A 60 2.36 1.48 -21.08
CA ASP A 60 3.66 2.00 -21.46
C ASP A 60 4.71 1.50 -20.48
N VAL A 61 5.56 0.57 -20.90
CA VAL A 61 6.52 -0.10 -20.00
C VAL A 61 7.60 0.87 -19.52
N ASP A 62 7.89 1.93 -20.27
CA ASP A 62 8.93 2.90 -19.94
C ASP A 62 8.44 4.02 -18.99
N GLU A 63 7.12 4.23 -18.90
CA GLU A 63 6.51 5.29 -18.07
C GLU A 63 5.73 4.75 -16.87
N THR A 64 5.65 3.42 -16.72
CA THR A 64 4.89 2.77 -15.65
C THR A 64 5.84 2.27 -14.57
N ASP A 65 5.54 2.57 -13.31
CA ASP A 65 6.34 2.08 -12.18
C ASP A 65 5.80 0.75 -11.63
N ALA A 66 4.52 0.44 -11.90
CA ALA A 66 3.89 -0.83 -11.52
C ALA A 66 4.20 -1.96 -12.53
N ASP A 67 4.10 -3.22 -12.10
CA ASP A 67 4.26 -4.39 -12.97
C ASP A 67 3.32 -4.31 -14.21
N PRO A 68 3.86 -4.23 -15.45
CA PRO A 68 3.05 -4.01 -16.64
C PRO A 68 2.04 -5.13 -16.94
N ASP A 69 2.35 -6.38 -16.57
CA ASP A 69 1.48 -7.53 -16.78
C ASP A 69 0.35 -7.56 -15.74
N GLU A 70 0.62 -7.19 -14.49
CA GLU A 70 -0.39 -6.96 -13.45
C GLU A 70 -1.31 -5.79 -13.83
N VAL A 71 -0.75 -4.66 -14.25
CA VAL A 71 -1.52 -3.50 -14.75
C VAL A 71 -2.40 -3.93 -15.92
N ALA A 72 -1.89 -4.67 -16.90
CA ALA A 72 -2.69 -5.12 -18.03
C ALA A 72 -3.83 -6.07 -17.64
N ARG A 73 -3.60 -6.98 -16.68
CA ARG A 73 -4.65 -7.85 -16.12
C ARG A 73 -5.74 -7.03 -15.42
N ASP A 74 -5.34 -6.06 -14.62
CA ASP A 74 -6.26 -5.18 -13.91
C ASP A 74 -7.07 -4.31 -14.89
N LEU A 75 -6.42 -3.66 -15.87
CA LEU A 75 -7.08 -2.90 -16.94
C LEU A 75 -8.05 -3.78 -17.74
N ALA A 76 -7.75 -5.06 -17.95
CA ALA A 76 -8.62 -6.00 -18.66
C ALA A 76 -9.93 -6.29 -17.89
N ASP A 77 -9.94 -6.19 -16.58
CA ASP A 77 -11.15 -6.41 -15.77
C ASP A 77 -11.99 -5.13 -15.60
N LEU A 78 -11.41 -3.95 -15.86
CA LEU A 78 -12.13 -2.66 -15.80
C LEU A 78 -13.20 -2.49 -16.89
N ARG A 79 -14.20 -1.68 -16.55
CA ARG A 79 -15.26 -1.19 -17.43
C ARG A 79 -15.03 0.28 -17.75
N TRP A 80 -14.83 0.58 -19.03
CA TRP A 80 -14.61 1.95 -19.50
C TRP A 80 -15.91 2.62 -19.93
N TYR A 81 -16.13 3.83 -19.42
CA TYR A 81 -17.20 4.71 -19.84
C TYR A 81 -16.60 6.01 -20.34
N ILE A 82 -16.92 6.37 -21.58
CA ILE A 82 -16.44 7.60 -22.21
C ILE A 82 -17.67 8.38 -22.68
N PHE A 83 -17.92 9.53 -22.06
CA PHE A 83 -19.16 10.29 -22.23
C PHE A 83 -18.93 11.80 -22.15
N PRO A 84 -19.81 12.65 -22.71
CA PRO A 84 -19.66 14.11 -22.61
C PRO A 84 -19.66 14.61 -21.16
N ALA A 85 -18.81 15.59 -20.83
CA ALA A 85 -18.67 16.15 -19.47
C ALA A 85 -19.97 16.75 -18.90
N ARG A 86 -20.91 17.16 -19.77
CA ARG A 86 -22.25 17.60 -19.37
C ARG A 86 -23.14 16.49 -18.80
N GLU A 87 -22.79 15.22 -18.96
CA GLU A 87 -23.56 14.06 -18.49
C GLU A 87 -23.11 13.58 -17.10
N ARG A 88 -22.76 14.50 -16.19
CA ARG A 88 -22.29 14.17 -14.82
C ARG A 88 -23.27 13.32 -13.97
N GLY A 89 -24.56 13.33 -14.30
CA GLY A 89 -25.59 12.50 -13.65
C GLY A 89 -25.63 11.03 -14.12
N ARG A 90 -24.72 10.61 -15.01
CA ARG A 90 -24.67 9.24 -15.51
C ARG A 90 -24.44 8.25 -14.38
N VAL A 91 -25.28 7.22 -14.30
CA VAL A 91 -25.17 6.17 -13.28
C VAL A 91 -24.13 5.14 -13.72
N LEU A 92 -23.05 5.02 -12.94
CA LEU A 92 -21.90 4.16 -13.21
C LEU A 92 -21.73 3.12 -12.10
N PRO A 93 -21.05 1.98 -12.37
CA PRO A 93 -20.46 1.16 -11.32
C PRO A 93 -19.48 1.96 -10.45
N PRO A 94 -18.96 1.39 -9.35
CA PRO A 94 -17.92 2.02 -8.55
C PRO A 94 -16.74 2.48 -9.43
N VAL A 95 -16.48 3.78 -9.41
CA VAL A 95 -15.43 4.44 -10.17
C VAL A 95 -14.11 4.33 -9.39
N ILE A 96 -13.04 3.92 -10.07
CA ILE A 96 -11.69 3.85 -9.49
C ILE A 96 -10.87 5.06 -9.90
N ALA A 97 -11.00 5.48 -11.16
CA ALA A 97 -10.25 6.62 -11.69
C ALA A 97 -11.05 7.32 -12.80
N VAL A 98 -10.81 8.63 -12.95
CA VAL A 98 -11.50 9.49 -13.91
C VAL A 98 -10.54 10.52 -14.49
N TRP A 99 -10.74 10.82 -15.76
CA TRP A 99 -9.98 11.84 -16.50
C TRP A 99 -10.94 12.73 -17.30
N GLU A 100 -10.73 14.04 -17.23
CA GLU A 100 -11.45 15.02 -18.06
C GLU A 100 -10.58 15.41 -19.26
N GLU A 101 -11.03 15.06 -20.47
CA GLU A 101 -10.26 15.17 -21.71
C GLU A 101 -11.03 16.01 -22.75
N GLY A 102 -10.91 17.33 -22.61
CA GLY A 102 -11.68 18.29 -23.41
C GLY A 102 -13.15 18.29 -23.02
N ASP A 103 -14.04 17.89 -23.92
CA ASP A 103 -15.49 17.79 -23.68
C ASP A 103 -15.95 16.41 -23.20
N LEU A 104 -15.01 15.47 -23.00
CA LEU A 104 -15.29 14.09 -22.59
C LEU A 104 -14.77 13.82 -21.17
N VAL A 105 -15.49 12.95 -20.48
CA VAL A 105 -15.05 12.26 -19.27
C VAL A 105 -14.73 10.82 -19.67
N VAL A 106 -13.56 10.35 -19.26
CA VAL A 106 -13.16 8.95 -19.33
C VAL A 106 -13.19 8.41 -17.91
N ALA A 107 -14.00 7.39 -17.65
CA ALA A 107 -14.12 6.77 -16.34
C ALA A 107 -13.75 5.28 -16.40
N ALA A 108 -12.83 4.89 -15.53
CA ALA A 108 -12.50 3.51 -15.22
C ALA A 108 -13.37 3.04 -14.05
N CYS A 109 -14.21 2.05 -14.31
CA CYS A 109 -15.14 1.51 -13.32
C CYS A 109 -14.86 0.03 -13.05
N LEU A 110 -15.15 -0.42 -11.83
CA LEU A 110 -15.10 -1.84 -11.49
C LEU A 110 -16.12 -2.64 -12.29
N SER A 111 -15.77 -3.91 -12.52
CA SER A 111 -16.69 -4.90 -13.06
C SER A 111 -17.81 -5.21 -12.04
N ASP A 112 -19.04 -5.40 -12.54
CA ASP A 112 -20.20 -5.77 -11.71
C ASP A 112 -19.99 -7.10 -10.95
N ARG A 113 -18.98 -7.89 -11.33
CA ARG A 113 -18.64 -9.15 -10.65
C ARG A 113 -18.27 -8.94 -9.17
N TYR A 114 -17.73 -7.77 -8.82
CA TYR A 114 -17.30 -7.42 -7.46
C TYR A 114 -18.40 -6.79 -6.61
N GLY A 115 -19.64 -6.76 -7.12
CA GLY A 115 -20.76 -6.13 -6.45
C GLY A 115 -20.63 -4.62 -6.33
N GLY A 116 -21.36 -4.06 -5.38
CA GLY A 116 -21.46 -2.62 -5.12
C GLY A 116 -22.55 -1.89 -5.91
N LYS A 117 -22.98 -0.76 -5.34
CA LYS A 117 -24.08 0.04 -5.88
C LYS A 117 -23.61 0.84 -7.09
N ARG A 118 -24.45 0.90 -8.12
CA ARG A 118 -24.29 1.86 -9.20
C ARG A 118 -24.84 3.21 -8.75
N LEU A 119 -24.05 4.26 -8.87
CA LEU A 119 -24.38 5.60 -8.39
C LEU A 119 -24.12 6.64 -9.49
N PRO A 120 -24.82 7.79 -9.47
CA PRO A 120 -24.48 8.91 -10.34
C PRO A 120 -23.00 9.29 -10.21
N TYR A 121 -22.30 9.51 -11.32
CA TYR A 121 -20.88 9.88 -11.33
C TYR A 121 -20.59 11.10 -10.44
N ALA A 122 -21.45 12.12 -10.47
CA ALA A 122 -21.32 13.30 -9.60
C ALA A 122 -21.28 12.96 -8.09
N GLU A 123 -21.91 11.85 -7.66
CA GLU A 123 -21.83 11.39 -6.25
C GLU A 123 -20.55 10.62 -5.97
N GLN A 124 -19.93 10.06 -7.01
CA GLN A 124 -18.70 9.27 -6.93
C GLN A 124 -17.42 10.10 -7.02
N GLU A 125 -17.49 11.29 -7.62
CA GLU A 125 -16.36 12.20 -7.82
C GLU A 125 -15.64 12.54 -6.52
N ARG A 126 -16.38 12.64 -5.39
CA ARG A 126 -15.81 12.86 -4.05
C ARG A 126 -14.98 11.69 -3.50
N TRP A 127 -15.09 10.51 -4.10
CA TRP A 127 -14.37 9.30 -3.69
C TRP A 127 -13.24 8.93 -4.66
N SER A 128 -13.10 9.67 -5.75
CA SER A 128 -12.04 9.48 -6.73
C SER A 128 -10.92 10.49 -6.51
N GLY A 129 -9.70 10.00 -6.28
CA GLY A 129 -8.49 10.81 -6.14
C GLY A 129 -7.90 10.81 -4.72
N SER A 130 -6.75 11.47 -4.58
CA SER A 130 -5.96 11.55 -3.34
C SER A 130 -6.67 12.25 -2.18
N ASP A 131 -7.66 13.09 -2.50
CA ASP A 131 -8.39 13.93 -1.54
C ASP A 131 -9.78 13.37 -1.23
N ALA A 132 -9.97 12.05 -1.37
CA ALA A 132 -11.23 11.39 -1.08
C ALA A 132 -11.63 11.56 0.40
N GLU A 133 -12.49 12.54 0.69
CA GLU A 133 -12.99 12.82 2.03
C GLU A 133 -14.28 12.02 2.31
N GLY A 134 -14.29 11.29 3.42
CA GLY A 134 -15.48 10.66 3.99
C GLY A 134 -15.65 9.16 3.68
N GLU A 135 -16.67 8.55 4.28
CA GLU A 135 -16.91 7.12 4.17
C GLU A 135 -17.34 6.69 2.76
N ALA A 136 -16.86 5.50 2.35
CA ALA A 136 -17.32 4.85 1.14
C ALA A 136 -18.85 4.64 1.16
N PRO A 137 -19.56 4.81 0.04
CA PRO A 137 -21.03 4.69 0.00
C PRO A 137 -21.54 3.27 0.22
N ASP A 138 -20.63 2.33 0.01
CA ASP A 138 -20.82 0.92 0.19
C ASP A 138 -19.82 0.53 1.28
N PRO A 139 -20.30 0.08 2.47
CA PRO A 139 -19.44 -0.49 3.52
C PRO A 139 -18.50 -1.52 2.94
N GLY A 140 -18.91 -2.08 1.81
CA GLY A 140 -18.15 -3.03 1.14
C GLY A 140 -16.84 -2.62 0.51
N ARG A 141 -16.84 -1.40 -0.01
CA ARG A 141 -15.67 -0.78 -0.61
C ARG A 141 -14.67 -0.31 0.44
N PHE A 142 -15.08 -0.22 1.70
CA PHE A 142 -14.14 -0.14 2.82
C PHE A 142 -13.29 -1.42 2.90
N LEU A 143 -13.86 -2.62 2.72
CA LEU A 143 -13.06 -3.86 2.76
C LEU A 143 -12.04 -3.92 1.62
N CYS A 144 -12.42 -3.61 0.38
CA CYS A 144 -11.48 -3.60 -0.73
C CYS A 144 -12.01 -2.68 -1.84
N TRP A 145 -11.30 -1.60 -2.10
CA TRP A 145 -11.69 -0.64 -3.13
C TRP A 145 -11.48 -1.24 -4.52
N TRP A 146 -10.29 -1.79 -4.77
CA TRP A 146 -9.93 -2.43 -6.04
C TRP A 146 -9.55 -3.90 -5.86
N PRO A 147 -10.49 -4.83 -6.12
CA PRO A 147 -10.27 -6.24 -5.88
C PRO A 147 -9.22 -6.84 -6.81
N ASP A 148 -8.48 -7.81 -6.30
CA ASP A 148 -7.58 -8.67 -7.07
C ASP A 148 -8.41 -9.72 -7.84
N PRO A 149 -8.34 -9.76 -9.19
CA PRO A 149 -9.15 -10.70 -9.97
C PRO A 149 -8.89 -12.17 -9.64
N GLU A 150 -7.65 -12.54 -9.36
CA GLU A 150 -7.23 -13.93 -9.11
C GLU A 150 -7.67 -14.38 -7.72
N ALA A 151 -7.49 -13.56 -6.69
CA ALA A 151 -7.97 -13.83 -5.35
C ALA A 151 -9.50 -13.89 -5.29
N TRP A 152 -10.20 -13.08 -6.10
CA TRP A 152 -11.66 -13.19 -6.22
C TRP A 152 -12.09 -14.53 -6.81
N ASP A 153 -11.40 -15.01 -7.85
CA ASP A 153 -11.70 -16.30 -8.46
C ASP A 153 -11.32 -17.48 -7.55
N ALA A 154 -10.18 -17.41 -6.86
CA ALA A 154 -9.80 -18.37 -5.84
C ALA A 154 -10.84 -18.42 -4.69
N SER A 155 -11.34 -17.26 -4.25
CA SER A 155 -12.40 -17.19 -3.23
C SER A 155 -13.69 -17.85 -3.70
N LYS A 156 -14.03 -17.68 -4.99
CA LYS A 156 -15.20 -18.30 -5.60
C LYS A 156 -15.06 -19.82 -5.65
N GLU A 157 -13.92 -20.34 -6.10
CA GLU A 157 -13.65 -21.77 -6.13
C GLU A 157 -13.69 -22.37 -4.72
N ALA A 158 -13.05 -21.71 -3.74
CA ALA A 158 -13.10 -22.13 -2.34
C ALA A 158 -14.55 -22.18 -1.81
N ALA A 159 -15.37 -21.17 -2.11
CA ALA A 159 -16.77 -21.14 -1.70
C ALA A 159 -17.62 -22.25 -2.32
N GLU A 160 -17.29 -22.71 -3.54
CA GLU A 160 -17.95 -23.88 -4.15
C GLU A 160 -17.63 -25.17 -3.40
N HIS A 161 -16.39 -25.34 -2.94
CA HIS A 161 -16.00 -26.45 -2.08
C HIS A 161 -16.68 -26.39 -0.70
N LEU A 162 -16.83 -25.19 -0.13
CA LEU A 162 -17.52 -24.99 1.15
C LEU A 162 -19.02 -25.32 1.09
N LYS A 163 -19.67 -25.28 -0.08
CA LYS A 163 -21.06 -25.77 -0.19
C LYS A 163 -21.17 -27.28 0.07
N LEU A 164 -20.07 -28.02 -0.08
CA LEU A 164 -20.01 -29.46 0.16
C LEU A 164 -19.72 -29.80 1.63
N VAL A 165 -19.31 -28.83 2.45
CA VAL A 165 -18.90 -29.04 3.85
C VAL A 165 -19.55 -27.99 4.75
N PRO A 166 -20.25 -28.35 5.83
CA PRO A 166 -20.95 -27.37 6.66
C PRO A 166 -19.96 -26.51 7.46
N VAL A 167 -19.53 -25.39 6.90
CA VAL A 167 -18.68 -24.39 7.55
C VAL A 167 -19.55 -23.25 8.05
N LYS A 168 -19.52 -23.00 9.36
CA LYS A 168 -20.31 -21.94 10.01
C LYS A 168 -19.71 -20.55 9.75
N GLU A 169 -18.39 -20.46 9.69
CA GLU A 169 -17.64 -19.21 9.57
C GLU A 169 -16.26 -19.51 8.96
N ILE A 170 -15.82 -18.70 8.01
CA ILE A 170 -14.50 -18.78 7.39
C ILE A 170 -13.51 -17.97 8.23
N ALA A 171 -12.35 -18.55 8.54
CA ALA A 171 -11.22 -17.82 9.10
C ALA A 171 -10.29 -17.37 7.97
N VAL A 172 -10.04 -16.07 7.88
CA VAL A 172 -9.10 -15.47 6.92
C VAL A 172 -7.84 -15.05 7.68
N ASN A 173 -6.69 -15.57 7.25
CA ASN A 173 -5.42 -15.33 7.93
C ASN A 173 -4.85 -13.96 7.59
N PHE A 174 -4.57 -13.16 8.62
CA PHE A 174 -3.87 -11.89 8.53
C PHE A 174 -2.49 -12.01 9.21
N PHE A 175 -1.43 -11.76 8.46
CA PHE A 175 -0.06 -11.72 8.96
C PHE A 175 0.43 -10.26 8.96
N PRO A 176 0.82 -9.72 10.12
CA PRO A 176 1.59 -8.48 10.20
C PRO A 176 2.83 -8.53 9.29
N PHE A 177 3.30 -7.37 8.82
CA PHE A 177 4.43 -7.28 7.88
C PHE A 177 5.61 -8.18 8.25
N GLY A 178 6.08 -8.08 9.50
CA GLY A 178 7.21 -8.87 9.98
C GLY A 178 6.94 -10.37 10.06
N GLU A 179 5.70 -10.79 10.34
CA GLU A 179 5.32 -12.21 10.37
C GLU A 179 5.14 -12.78 8.97
N TRP A 180 4.62 -12.00 8.02
CA TRP A 180 4.42 -12.44 6.63
C TRP A 180 5.75 -12.86 5.99
N PHE A 181 6.79 -12.04 6.16
CA PHE A 181 8.15 -12.31 5.64
C PHE A 181 8.90 -13.44 6.36
N LYS A 182 8.32 -14.06 7.39
CA LYS A 182 8.89 -15.25 8.04
C LYS A 182 8.34 -16.55 7.47
N ARG A 183 7.30 -16.52 6.64
CA ARG A 183 6.72 -17.73 6.06
C ARG A 183 7.67 -18.38 5.06
N ALA A 184 7.76 -19.70 5.07
CA ALA A 184 8.70 -20.43 4.21
C ALA A 184 8.43 -20.27 2.71
N ASP A 185 7.16 -20.28 2.30
CA ASP A 185 6.74 -20.08 0.90
C ASP A 185 7.12 -18.68 0.40
N VAL A 186 6.95 -17.67 1.25
CA VAL A 186 7.35 -16.29 1.01
C VAL A 186 8.86 -16.12 0.96
N ILE A 187 9.59 -16.73 1.88
CA ILE A 187 11.06 -16.62 1.90
C ILE A 187 11.63 -17.15 0.59
N ARG A 188 11.11 -18.29 0.10
CA ARG A 188 11.50 -18.86 -1.20
C ARG A 188 11.23 -17.87 -2.35
N GLU A 189 10.03 -17.29 -2.41
CA GLU A 189 9.67 -16.30 -3.43
C GLU A 189 10.59 -15.07 -3.39
N MET A 190 10.91 -14.55 -2.19
CA MET A 190 11.85 -13.44 -2.03
C MET A 190 13.30 -13.80 -2.38
N GLU A 191 13.70 -15.06 -2.24
CA GLU A 191 15.02 -15.55 -2.68
C GLU A 191 15.10 -15.69 -4.20
N GLU A 192 14.00 -16.04 -4.87
CA GLU A 192 13.91 -16.06 -6.33
C GLU A 192 14.10 -14.65 -6.89
N TYR A 193 13.37 -13.65 -6.40
CA TYR A 193 13.58 -12.24 -6.78
C TYR A 193 15.02 -11.77 -6.55
N ARG A 194 15.60 -12.10 -5.40
CA ARG A 194 16.99 -11.74 -5.09
C ARG A 194 17.95 -12.35 -6.10
N THR A 195 17.78 -13.61 -6.43
CA THR A 195 18.67 -14.32 -7.37
C THR A 195 18.60 -13.67 -8.75
N GLU A 196 17.41 -13.37 -9.25
CA GLU A 196 17.22 -12.70 -10.54
C GLU A 196 17.84 -11.29 -10.56
N LEU A 197 17.71 -10.53 -9.48
CA LEU A 197 18.26 -9.18 -9.39
C LEU A 197 19.78 -9.16 -9.22
N GLU A 198 20.35 -10.09 -8.45
CA GLU A 198 21.81 -10.23 -8.29
C GLU A 198 22.50 -10.58 -9.62
N GLU A 199 21.78 -11.16 -10.58
CA GLU A 199 22.29 -11.39 -11.95
C GLU A 199 22.25 -10.13 -12.83
N ALA A 200 21.41 -9.15 -12.49
CA ALA A 200 21.17 -7.95 -13.29
C ALA A 200 21.81 -6.67 -12.71
N GLU A 201 22.04 -6.61 -11.40
CA GLU A 201 22.52 -5.43 -10.67
C GLU A 201 23.77 -5.76 -9.84
N ASP A 202 24.89 -5.12 -10.18
CA ASP A 202 26.18 -5.31 -9.52
C ASP A 202 26.38 -4.35 -8.32
N ASP A 203 25.57 -3.28 -8.20
CA ASP A 203 25.61 -2.33 -7.08
C ASP A 203 24.83 -2.84 -5.85
N PRO A 204 25.50 -3.17 -4.74
CA PRO A 204 24.83 -3.71 -3.55
C PRO A 204 23.88 -2.72 -2.87
N GLU A 205 24.11 -1.41 -3.00
CA GLU A 205 23.23 -0.39 -2.41
C GLU A 205 21.92 -0.31 -3.20
N LEU A 206 22.02 -0.24 -4.53
CA LEU A 206 20.85 -0.23 -5.42
C LEU A 206 20.06 -1.54 -5.33
N LEU A 207 20.74 -2.70 -5.31
CA LEU A 207 20.09 -4.00 -5.08
C LEU A 207 19.28 -4.02 -3.77
N ALA A 208 19.82 -3.45 -2.70
CA ALA A 208 19.14 -3.40 -1.41
C ALA A 208 17.90 -2.48 -1.45
N GLU A 209 17.95 -1.38 -2.18
CA GLU A 209 16.80 -0.49 -2.42
C GLU A 209 15.71 -1.21 -3.22
N VAL A 210 16.05 -1.81 -4.35
CA VAL A 210 15.09 -2.54 -5.20
C VAL A 210 14.44 -3.69 -4.43
N LEU A 211 15.21 -4.46 -3.65
CA LEU A 211 14.65 -5.53 -2.80
C LEU A 211 13.73 -5.00 -1.70
N ALA A 212 13.93 -3.78 -1.22
CA ALA A 212 13.04 -3.16 -0.25
C ALA A 212 11.71 -2.76 -0.88
N ASP A 213 11.76 -2.23 -2.10
CA ASP A 213 10.58 -1.86 -2.86
C ASP A 213 9.73 -3.09 -3.20
N ILE A 214 10.36 -4.17 -3.69
CA ILE A 214 9.68 -5.45 -3.93
C ILE A 214 9.02 -5.98 -2.66
N ARG A 215 9.68 -5.89 -1.49
CA ARG A 215 9.06 -6.29 -0.22
C ARG A 215 7.81 -5.46 0.08
N ALA A 216 7.87 -4.15 -0.10
CA ALA A 216 6.72 -3.31 0.15
C ALA A 216 5.55 -3.65 -0.79
N GLU A 217 5.86 -3.86 -2.07
CA GLU A 217 4.90 -4.22 -3.10
C GLU A 217 4.27 -5.59 -2.87
N GLU A 218 5.06 -6.63 -2.58
CA GLU A 218 4.54 -7.98 -2.28
C GLU A 218 3.62 -7.99 -1.07
N TYR A 219 3.95 -7.20 -0.05
CA TYR A 219 3.09 -7.08 1.11
C TYR A 219 1.78 -6.35 0.77
N ALA A 220 1.82 -5.30 -0.04
CA ALA A 220 0.62 -4.65 -0.54
C ALA A 220 -0.24 -5.61 -1.37
N ARG A 221 0.37 -6.44 -2.23
CA ARG A 221 -0.32 -7.47 -3.03
C ARG A 221 -0.97 -8.51 -2.12
N TYR A 222 -0.27 -8.96 -1.10
CA TYR A 222 -0.82 -9.83 -0.06
C TYR A 222 -2.06 -9.22 0.61
N LEU A 223 -1.99 -7.97 1.05
CA LEU A 223 -3.13 -7.29 1.69
C LEU A 223 -4.31 -7.12 0.74
N ARG A 224 -4.06 -6.75 -0.53
CA ARG A 224 -5.09 -6.69 -1.57
C ARG A 224 -5.82 -8.02 -1.71
N ARG A 225 -5.09 -9.14 -1.72
CA ARG A 225 -5.66 -10.50 -1.80
C ARG A 225 -6.52 -10.82 -0.57
N VAL A 226 -6.02 -10.57 0.65
CA VAL A 226 -6.79 -10.77 1.90
C VAL A 226 -8.09 -9.96 1.90
N ARG A 227 -7.98 -8.67 1.56
CA ARG A 227 -9.12 -7.76 1.51
C ARG A 227 -10.13 -8.13 0.43
N THR A 228 -9.66 -8.64 -0.70
CA THR A 228 -10.50 -9.20 -1.77
C THR A 228 -11.29 -10.41 -1.29
N MET A 229 -10.66 -11.33 -0.55
CA MET A 229 -11.36 -12.49 0.02
C MET A 229 -12.47 -12.07 0.99
N LEU A 230 -12.19 -11.06 1.84
CA LEU A 230 -13.19 -10.53 2.78
C LEU A 230 -14.34 -9.82 2.06
N LEU A 231 -14.02 -9.02 1.03
CA LEU A 231 -15.02 -8.44 0.12
C LEU A 231 -15.91 -9.52 -0.48
N TYR A 232 -15.32 -10.60 -1.01
CA TYR A 232 -16.05 -11.72 -1.58
C TYR A 232 -17.00 -12.34 -0.55
N CYS A 233 -16.50 -12.62 0.65
CA CYS A 233 -17.31 -13.21 1.72
C CYS A 233 -18.53 -12.33 2.03
N ARG A 234 -18.33 -11.02 2.20
CA ARG A 234 -19.42 -10.09 2.48
C ARG A 234 -20.43 -10.02 1.33
N GLU A 235 -19.99 -9.88 0.08
CA GLU A 235 -20.89 -9.83 -1.10
C GLU A 235 -21.70 -11.12 -1.30
N ARG A 236 -21.23 -12.24 -0.74
CA ARG A 236 -21.92 -13.54 -0.78
C ARG A 236 -22.65 -13.88 0.50
N ASN A 237 -22.71 -12.98 1.48
CA ASN A 237 -23.27 -13.21 2.81
C ASN A 237 -22.67 -14.44 3.51
N ILE A 238 -21.36 -14.65 3.31
CA ILE A 238 -20.59 -15.70 3.96
C ILE A 238 -19.96 -15.09 5.23
N SER A 239 -20.24 -15.71 6.38
CA SER A 239 -19.64 -15.27 7.65
C SER A 239 -18.14 -15.48 7.60
N ALA A 240 -17.37 -14.42 7.88
CA ALA A 240 -15.92 -14.47 7.92
C ALA A 240 -15.42 -13.76 9.17
N LYS A 241 -14.32 -14.25 9.72
CA LYS A 241 -13.50 -13.57 10.73
C LYS A 241 -12.07 -13.48 10.27
N VAL A 242 -11.35 -12.49 10.78
CA VAL A 242 -9.91 -12.38 10.60
C VAL A 242 -9.23 -13.06 11.78
N VAL A 243 -8.18 -13.84 11.53
CA VAL A 243 -7.33 -14.45 12.56
C VAL A 243 -5.88 -14.01 12.36
N VAL A 244 -5.15 -13.79 13.45
CA VAL A 244 -3.78 -13.29 13.42
C VAL A 244 -2.81 -14.45 13.26
N GLY A 245 -2.12 -14.47 12.12
CA GLY A 245 -1.11 -15.45 11.81
C GLY A 245 0.12 -15.31 12.69
N ASP A 246 0.64 -16.46 13.13
CA ASP A 246 1.88 -16.61 13.89
C ASP A 246 2.67 -17.74 13.25
N VAL A 247 3.83 -17.42 12.65
CA VAL A 247 4.59 -18.39 11.87
C VAL A 247 5.06 -19.56 12.72
N ARG A 248 5.45 -19.32 13.97
CA ARG A 248 5.92 -20.40 14.86
C ARG A 248 4.80 -21.36 15.22
N ARG A 249 3.59 -20.85 15.49
CA ARG A 249 2.41 -21.68 15.73
C ARG A 249 2.04 -22.49 14.47
N ALA A 250 2.12 -21.86 13.30
CA ALA A 250 1.84 -22.50 12.03
C ALA A 250 2.82 -23.66 11.74
N GLU A 251 4.13 -23.44 11.91
CA GLU A 251 5.16 -24.46 11.72
C GLU A 251 4.98 -25.65 12.67
N ALA A 252 4.64 -25.39 13.93
CA ALA A 252 4.31 -26.44 14.89
C ALA A 252 3.10 -27.27 14.43
N PHE A 253 2.06 -26.60 13.92
CA PHE A 253 0.88 -27.24 13.34
C PHE A 253 1.21 -28.05 12.09
N PHE A 254 2.04 -27.54 11.18
CA PHE A 254 2.47 -28.25 9.97
C PHE A 254 3.21 -29.53 10.32
N LYS A 255 4.14 -29.46 11.27
CA LYS A 255 4.86 -30.63 11.77
C LYS A 255 3.93 -31.67 12.38
N GLU A 256 2.92 -31.24 13.13
CA GLU A 256 1.91 -32.15 13.71
C GLU A 256 1.04 -32.82 12.64
N LYS A 257 0.63 -32.06 11.62
CA LYS A 257 -0.30 -32.52 10.57
C LYS A 257 0.39 -33.13 9.34
N GLY A 258 1.72 -33.10 9.27
CA GLY A 258 2.48 -33.54 8.10
C GLY A 258 2.23 -32.68 6.86
N LEU A 259 2.02 -31.37 7.06
CA LEU A 259 1.82 -30.40 5.98
C LEU A 259 3.15 -29.77 5.57
N ASP A 260 3.25 -29.35 4.31
CA ASP A 260 4.42 -28.66 3.77
C ASP A 260 4.25 -27.14 3.91
N ALA A 261 5.22 -26.47 4.54
CA ALA A 261 5.22 -25.02 4.72
C ALA A 261 5.45 -24.24 3.41
N LEU A 262 5.84 -24.90 2.32
CA LEU A 262 5.95 -24.31 0.98
C LEU A 262 4.63 -24.32 0.20
N GLU A 263 3.61 -24.99 0.72
CA GLU A 263 2.32 -25.17 0.04
C GLU A 263 1.28 -24.18 0.59
N PRO A 264 0.71 -23.29 -0.26
CA PRO A 264 -0.31 -22.31 0.18
C PRO A 264 -1.51 -22.91 0.94
N PRO A 265 -2.03 -24.11 0.58
CA PRO A 265 -3.11 -24.75 1.35
C PRO A 265 -2.74 -25.05 2.81
N ALA A 266 -1.47 -25.30 3.13
CA ALA A 266 -1.03 -25.51 4.51
C ALA A 266 -1.25 -24.24 5.34
N TRP A 267 -0.83 -23.09 4.81
CA TRP A 267 -1.04 -21.79 5.46
C TRP A 267 -2.52 -21.48 5.67
N ALA A 268 -3.39 -21.79 4.71
CA ALA A 268 -4.84 -21.65 4.91
C ALA A 268 -5.35 -22.54 6.07
N ALA A 269 -4.88 -23.80 6.16
CA ALA A 269 -5.25 -24.73 7.24
C ALA A 269 -4.74 -24.30 8.62
N ALA A 270 -3.62 -23.55 8.70
CA ALA A 270 -3.10 -23.01 9.96
C ALA A 270 -4.06 -22.04 10.67
N SER A 271 -5.09 -21.54 9.97
CA SER A 271 -6.17 -20.74 10.58
C SER A 271 -6.79 -21.39 11.82
N ALA A 272 -6.74 -22.72 11.93
CA ALA A 272 -7.25 -23.48 13.07
C ALA A 272 -6.48 -23.27 14.39
N VAL A 273 -5.24 -22.75 14.34
CA VAL A 273 -4.39 -22.51 15.53
C VAL A 273 -4.11 -21.02 15.80
N PHE A 274 -4.77 -20.15 15.04
CA PHE A 274 -4.63 -18.70 15.17
C PHE A 274 -5.76 -18.11 16.01
N GLU A 275 -5.45 -17.00 16.69
CA GLU A 275 -6.42 -16.28 17.50
C GLU A 275 -7.23 -15.31 16.63
N PRO A 276 -8.50 -15.04 16.95
CA PRO A 276 -9.26 -13.97 16.30
C PRO A 276 -8.53 -12.63 16.40
N MET A 277 -8.53 -11.87 15.31
CA MET A 277 -7.99 -10.51 15.31
C MET A 277 -8.97 -9.59 16.07
N PRO A 278 -8.50 -8.84 17.08
CA PRO A 278 -9.28 -7.75 17.69
C PRO A 278 -9.56 -6.64 16.65
N ASP A 279 -10.18 -5.53 17.04
CA ASP A 279 -10.39 -4.40 16.13
C ASP A 279 -9.07 -3.84 15.58
N PHE A 280 -8.01 -3.90 16.38
CA PHE A 280 -6.65 -3.60 15.94
C PHE A 280 -5.61 -4.34 16.78
N LEU A 281 -4.46 -4.63 16.19
CA LEU A 281 -3.31 -5.28 16.83
C LEU A 281 -2.12 -4.33 16.86
N ILE A 282 -1.60 -4.01 18.05
CA ILE A 282 -0.39 -3.18 18.18
C ILE A 282 0.85 -4.06 18.21
N GLU A 283 1.81 -3.72 17.36
CA GLU A 283 3.15 -4.30 17.28
C GLU A 283 4.20 -3.21 17.53
N GLU A 284 5.26 -3.55 18.28
CA GLU A 284 6.44 -2.71 18.39
C GLU A 284 7.51 -3.22 17.41
N LEU A 285 7.89 -2.36 16.47
CA LEU A 285 8.86 -2.69 15.44
C LEU A 285 10.29 -2.52 15.96
N GLY A 286 11.16 -3.46 15.63
CA GLY A 286 12.59 -3.32 15.89
C GLY A 286 13.21 -2.24 15.02
N PHE A 287 14.01 -1.35 15.60
CA PHE A 287 14.69 -0.29 14.87
C PHE A 287 15.84 -0.81 13.99
N CYS A 288 16.08 -0.12 12.89
CA CYS A 288 17.24 -0.29 12.01
C CYS A 288 18.05 1.02 11.98
N GLY A 289 19.37 0.94 11.79
CA GLY A 289 20.24 2.11 11.61
C GLY A 289 21.02 2.55 12.85
N PRO A 290 21.95 3.52 12.68
CA PRO A 290 22.77 4.02 13.77
C PRO A 290 21.90 4.75 14.80
N LEU A 291 22.07 4.40 16.08
CA LEU A 291 21.43 5.12 17.17
C LEU A 291 21.89 6.58 17.12
N GLY A 292 20.98 7.49 16.77
CA GLY A 292 21.25 8.93 16.84
C GLY A 292 21.72 9.36 18.23
N VAL A 293 22.31 10.55 18.30
CA VAL A 293 22.78 11.09 19.59
C VAL A 293 21.59 11.67 20.34
N ALA A 294 21.09 10.95 21.36
CA ALA A 294 20.18 11.53 22.32
C ALA A 294 21.00 12.32 23.35
N ALA A 295 20.86 13.64 23.35
CA ALA A 295 21.33 14.44 24.46
C ALA A 295 20.43 14.18 25.68
N SER A 296 21.02 14.09 26.88
CA SER A 296 20.27 13.93 28.13
C SER A 296 19.21 15.05 28.26
N GLY A 297 17.96 14.67 28.51
CA GLY A 297 16.85 15.61 28.71
C GLY A 297 16.09 16.06 27.45
N GLN A 298 16.38 15.50 26.27
CA GLN A 298 15.57 15.77 25.07
C GLN A 298 14.13 15.25 25.23
N LYS A 299 13.17 16.05 24.75
CA LYS A 299 11.76 15.68 24.72
C LYS A 299 11.51 14.63 23.63
N LEU A 300 10.59 13.71 23.91
CA LEU A 300 10.10 12.77 22.92
C LEU A 300 9.02 13.41 22.06
N LYS A 301 9.16 13.20 20.75
CA LYS A 301 8.18 13.57 19.72
C LYS A 301 7.82 12.35 18.87
N ALA A 302 6.61 12.29 18.32
CA ALA A 302 6.18 11.19 17.46
C ALA A 302 5.50 11.65 16.17
N ALA A 303 5.82 10.98 15.07
CA ALA A 303 5.12 11.15 13.80
C ALA A 303 4.18 9.97 13.64
N LEU A 304 2.90 10.25 13.36
CA LEU A 304 1.87 9.24 13.13
C LEU A 304 1.51 9.24 11.64
N SER A 305 1.25 8.07 11.06
CA SER A 305 0.93 7.93 9.64
C SER A 305 -0.17 6.92 9.42
N LEU A 306 -1.09 7.21 8.50
CA LEU A 306 -2.03 6.21 7.97
C LEU A 306 -1.36 5.51 6.78
N ILE A 307 -1.42 4.18 6.75
CA ILE A 307 -0.74 3.36 5.74
C ILE A 307 -1.76 2.49 5.04
N SER A 308 -1.67 2.38 3.72
CA SER A 308 -2.55 1.54 2.91
C SER A 308 -1.78 0.80 1.83
N HIS A 309 -2.26 -0.38 1.46
CA HIS A 309 -1.80 -1.14 0.31
C HIS A 309 -2.25 -0.51 -1.02
N LEU A 310 -3.23 0.40 -0.99
CA LEU A 310 -3.76 1.11 -2.16
C LEU A 310 -3.91 2.61 -1.82
N PRO A 311 -2.82 3.31 -1.50
CA PRO A 311 -2.88 4.73 -1.18
C PRO A 311 -3.40 5.52 -2.40
N GLY A 312 -4.14 6.60 -2.14
CA GLY A 312 -4.75 7.45 -3.19
C GLY A 312 -5.95 6.84 -3.92
N VAL A 313 -6.26 5.56 -3.69
CA VAL A 313 -7.39 4.85 -4.29
C VAL A 313 -8.34 4.28 -3.23
N ALA A 314 -7.80 3.55 -2.25
CA ALA A 314 -8.58 2.97 -1.17
C ALA A 314 -8.88 4.02 -0.08
N PRO A 315 -10.12 4.13 0.39
CA PRO A 315 -10.47 5.07 1.44
C PRO A 315 -10.07 4.58 2.84
N ALA A 316 -9.61 3.32 2.98
CA ALA A 316 -9.39 2.68 4.28
C ALA A 316 -7.90 2.38 4.51
N PRO A 317 -7.31 2.81 5.64
CA PRO A 317 -5.96 2.39 6.00
C PRO A 317 -5.94 0.92 6.45
N ASP A 318 -4.81 0.27 6.22
CA ASP A 318 -4.50 -1.07 6.73
C ASP A 318 -3.81 -1.00 8.10
N ALA A 319 -3.10 0.09 8.35
CA ALA A 319 -2.38 0.30 9.60
C ALA A 319 -2.23 1.78 9.95
N VAL A 320 -2.04 2.03 11.24
CA VAL A 320 -1.57 3.31 11.77
C VAL A 320 -0.15 3.11 12.29
N GLY A 321 0.82 3.81 11.72
CA GLY A 321 2.20 3.80 12.17
C GLY A 321 2.48 4.95 13.13
N ALA A 322 3.39 4.75 14.08
CA ALA A 322 3.94 5.80 14.90
C ALA A 322 5.47 5.64 15.07
N VAL A 323 6.23 6.70 14.80
CA VAL A 323 7.69 6.74 14.96
C VAL A 323 8.06 7.74 16.02
N VAL A 324 8.79 7.30 17.06
CA VAL A 324 9.18 8.11 18.20
C VAL A 324 10.63 8.54 18.08
N HIS A 325 10.89 9.84 18.21
CA HIS A 325 12.22 10.43 18.18
C HIS A 325 12.54 11.22 19.46
N ALA A 326 13.82 11.20 19.85
CA ALA A 326 14.43 12.11 20.82
C ALA A 326 15.49 12.95 20.09
N GLY A 327 15.17 14.20 19.74
CA GLY A 327 15.98 14.96 18.79
C GLY A 327 15.98 14.28 17.41
N THR A 328 17.17 13.88 16.94
CA THR A 328 17.35 13.09 15.70
C THR A 328 17.42 11.58 15.95
N ARG A 329 17.45 11.13 17.21
CA ARG A 329 17.55 9.71 17.56
C ARG A 329 16.18 9.03 17.46
N HIS A 330 16.07 8.02 16.61
CA HIS A 330 14.95 7.08 16.63
C HIS A 330 14.95 6.27 17.93
N VAL A 331 13.79 6.21 18.59
CA VAL A 331 13.60 5.58 19.91
C VAL A 331 12.78 4.30 19.80
N ALA A 332 11.64 4.38 19.12
CA ALA A 332 10.72 3.27 18.95
C ALA A 332 9.86 3.48 17.71
N SER A 333 9.37 2.40 17.13
CA SER A 333 8.30 2.43 16.13
C SER A 333 7.20 1.49 16.57
N LEU A 334 5.95 1.93 16.47
CA LEU A 334 4.76 1.17 16.79
C LEU A 334 3.88 1.12 15.55
N VAL A 335 3.19 0.01 15.33
CA VAL A 335 2.19 -0.12 14.27
C VAL A 335 0.94 -0.74 14.87
N ALA A 336 -0.19 -0.07 14.70
CA ALA A 336 -1.50 -0.64 14.96
C ALA A 336 -2.08 -1.15 13.63
N TRP A 337 -2.09 -2.46 13.46
CA TRP A 337 -2.71 -3.14 12.33
C TRP A 337 -4.23 -3.15 12.49
N VAL A 338 -4.95 -2.56 11.55
CA VAL A 338 -6.40 -2.41 11.61
C VAL A 338 -7.08 -3.68 11.12
N ASN A 339 -8.07 -4.18 11.85
CA ASN A 339 -8.89 -5.27 11.38
C ASN A 339 -9.79 -4.76 10.24
N PRO A 340 -9.65 -5.29 9.01
CA PRO A 340 -10.39 -4.79 7.86
C PRO A 340 -11.90 -4.91 8.04
N LEU A 341 -12.40 -5.84 8.87
CA LEU A 341 -13.84 -5.99 9.16
C LEU A 341 -14.39 -4.95 10.14
N GLY A 342 -13.53 -4.23 10.86
CA GLY A 342 -13.92 -3.30 11.93
C GLY A 342 -14.32 -1.90 11.45
N GLY A 343 -14.22 -1.59 10.16
CA GLY A 343 -14.64 -0.29 9.63
C GLY A 343 -13.78 0.87 10.15
N TRP A 344 -14.33 2.09 10.08
CA TRP A 344 -13.68 3.29 10.59
C TRP A 344 -13.53 3.29 12.12
N GLU A 345 -14.44 2.64 12.85
CA GLU A 345 -14.35 2.51 14.31
C GLU A 345 -13.04 1.82 14.73
N ALA A 346 -12.63 0.78 14.00
CA ALA A 346 -11.34 0.13 14.25
C ALA A 346 -10.14 1.03 13.92
N VAL A 347 -10.25 1.90 12.90
CA VAL A 347 -9.20 2.88 12.55
C VAL A 347 -9.07 3.93 13.64
N GLU A 348 -10.19 4.52 14.08
CA GLU A 348 -10.22 5.51 15.16
C GLU A 348 -9.67 4.92 16.45
N GLY A 349 -10.12 3.70 16.82
CA GLY A 349 -9.60 2.98 17.97
C GLY A 349 -8.10 2.70 17.88
N ALA A 350 -7.57 2.38 16.70
CA ALA A 350 -6.14 2.18 16.49
C ALA A 350 -5.32 3.47 16.68
N VAL A 351 -5.82 4.60 16.17
CA VAL A 351 -5.20 5.92 16.37
C VAL A 351 -5.20 6.28 17.87
N ASP A 352 -6.35 6.17 18.52
CA ASP A 352 -6.50 6.51 19.94
C ASP A 352 -5.58 5.65 20.82
N ALA A 353 -5.53 4.35 20.57
CA ALA A 353 -4.67 3.43 21.33
C ALA A 353 -3.18 3.74 21.15
N LEU A 354 -2.74 4.11 19.95
CA LEU A 354 -1.37 4.57 19.73
C LEU A 354 -1.11 5.89 20.45
N VAL A 355 -2.00 6.87 20.35
CA VAL A 355 -1.85 8.16 21.05
C VAL A 355 -1.77 7.97 22.57
N GLU A 356 -2.59 7.09 23.14
CA GLU A 356 -2.56 6.73 24.55
C GLU A 356 -1.22 6.07 24.92
N GLU A 357 -0.78 5.08 24.15
CA GLU A 357 0.48 4.38 24.39
C GLU A 357 1.70 5.30 24.27
N LEU A 358 1.72 6.20 23.28
CA LEU A 358 2.75 7.22 23.11
C LEU A 358 2.75 8.20 24.29
N SER A 359 1.58 8.63 24.74
CA SER A 359 1.42 9.52 25.91
C SER A 359 1.96 8.84 27.17
N ARG A 360 1.65 7.55 27.37
CA ARG A 360 2.16 6.72 28.47
C ARG A 360 3.69 6.58 28.44
N ARG A 361 4.29 6.55 27.24
CA ARG A 361 5.75 6.57 27.02
C ARG A 361 6.38 7.97 27.19
N GLY A 362 5.58 9.00 27.46
CA GLY A 362 6.06 10.36 27.71
C GLY A 362 6.29 11.21 26.46
N VAL A 363 5.73 10.79 25.31
CA VAL A 363 5.68 11.60 24.09
C VAL A 363 4.70 12.76 24.32
N LYS A 364 5.14 13.99 24.09
CA LYS A 364 4.33 15.20 24.31
C LYS A 364 3.99 15.96 23.03
N GLU A 365 4.76 15.73 21.98
CA GLU A 365 4.62 16.39 20.69
C GLU A 365 4.33 15.32 19.66
N MET A 366 3.16 15.38 19.02
CA MET A 366 2.70 14.41 18.05
C MET A 366 2.27 15.15 16.78
N THR A 367 2.67 14.63 15.62
CA THR A 367 2.32 15.19 14.32
C THR A 367 1.77 14.07 13.45
N MET A 368 0.63 14.30 12.80
CA MET A 368 0.13 13.42 11.75
C MET A 368 0.84 13.75 10.43
N ILE A 369 1.29 12.72 9.71
CA ILE A 369 1.70 12.83 8.32
C ILE A 369 0.44 12.82 7.47
N ASP A 370 0.33 13.80 6.57
CA ASP A 370 -0.85 13.97 5.72
C ASP A 370 -0.97 12.85 4.67
N GLY A 371 -2.21 12.41 4.43
CA GLY A 371 -2.55 11.40 3.43
C GLY A 371 -2.42 9.95 3.88
N LEU A 372 -2.86 9.05 3.01
CA LEU A 372 -2.59 7.60 3.12
C LEU A 372 -1.25 7.31 2.44
N LEU A 373 -0.30 6.78 3.21
CA LEU A 373 1.02 6.43 2.72
C LEU A 373 1.07 5.00 2.18
N PRO A 374 1.96 4.72 1.21
CA PRO A 374 2.29 3.36 0.83
C PRO A 374 3.05 2.63 1.95
N PHE A 375 3.17 1.32 1.82
CA PHE A 375 4.17 0.56 2.57
C PHE A 375 5.57 0.87 2.04
N GLU A 376 6.54 0.89 2.95
CA GLU A 376 7.96 1.02 2.64
C GLU A 376 8.73 0.00 3.46
N ALA A 377 9.73 -0.64 2.86
CA ALA A 377 10.68 -1.47 3.61
C ALA A 377 12.03 -0.75 3.74
N CYS A 378 12.77 -1.03 4.80
CA CYS A 378 14.11 -0.51 4.99
C CYS A 378 15.12 -1.29 4.12
N PRO A 379 15.88 -0.65 3.21
CA PRO A 379 16.90 -1.32 2.39
C PRO A 379 17.92 -2.14 3.18
N CYS A 380 18.28 -1.68 4.38
CA CYS A 380 19.29 -2.35 5.20
C CYS A 380 18.82 -3.68 5.81
N CYS A 381 17.53 -3.83 6.14
CA CYS A 381 17.07 -4.99 6.91
C CYS A 381 15.72 -5.57 6.49
N GLY A 382 15.07 -4.98 5.49
CA GLY A 382 13.78 -5.40 4.96
C GLY A 382 12.61 -5.27 5.94
N ARG A 383 12.76 -4.56 7.07
CA ARG A 383 11.66 -4.29 8.01
C ARG A 383 10.80 -3.12 7.52
N LEU A 384 9.55 -3.09 7.97
CA LEU A 384 8.64 -1.97 7.72
C LEU A 384 9.27 -0.65 8.18
N SER A 385 9.41 0.27 7.23
CA SER A 385 9.86 1.64 7.43
C SER A 385 8.64 2.54 7.56
N LEU A 386 8.73 3.53 8.45
CA LEU A 386 7.66 4.46 8.72
C LEU A 386 8.20 5.88 8.52
N ARG A 387 7.44 6.73 7.82
CA ARG A 387 7.88 8.09 7.49
C ARG A 387 7.92 9.00 8.71
N VAL A 388 8.88 9.92 8.69
CA VAL A 388 8.98 11.04 9.63
C VAL A 388 9.16 12.34 8.85
N PRO A 389 8.83 13.51 9.43
CA PRO A 389 9.12 14.79 8.78
C PRO A 389 10.62 14.96 8.50
N ASP A 390 10.99 15.40 7.30
CA ASP A 390 12.38 15.54 6.85
C ASP A 390 13.23 16.42 7.77
N ASP A 391 12.63 17.43 8.39
CA ASP A 391 13.31 18.34 9.31
C ASP A 391 13.76 17.64 10.61
N TRP A 392 13.20 16.47 10.93
CA TRP A 392 13.61 15.68 12.10
C TRP A 392 14.94 14.96 11.92
N LEU A 393 15.34 14.71 10.67
CA LEU A 393 16.56 14.01 10.32
C LEU A 393 17.75 14.96 10.15
N ARG A 394 17.50 16.27 10.09
CA ARG A 394 18.55 17.28 9.96
C ARG A 394 19.20 17.52 11.34
N PRO A 395 20.53 17.38 11.49
CA PRO A 395 21.19 17.73 12.74
C PRO A 395 20.96 19.21 13.03
N GLU A 396 20.66 19.55 14.29
CA GLU A 396 20.54 20.95 14.69
C GLU A 396 21.82 21.70 14.30
N PRO A 397 21.71 22.93 13.74
CA PRO A 397 22.88 23.71 13.41
C PRO A 397 23.69 23.91 14.69
N VAL A 398 24.94 23.41 14.69
CA VAL A 398 25.84 23.53 15.84
C VAL A 398 25.94 25.01 16.18
N ARG A 399 25.38 25.42 17.31
CA ARG A 399 25.54 26.77 17.86
C ARG A 399 27.00 26.93 18.27
N ALA A 400 27.88 27.23 17.32
CA ALA A 400 29.23 27.64 17.61
C ALA A 400 29.14 28.95 18.41
N LYS A 401 29.58 28.91 19.67
CA LYS A 401 29.76 30.13 20.47
C LYS A 401 30.69 31.04 19.66
N LYS A 402 30.21 32.21 19.22
CA LYS A 402 31.05 33.19 18.52
C LYS A 402 32.23 33.52 19.42
N VAL A 403 33.40 32.99 19.11
CA VAL A 403 34.62 33.29 19.86
C VAL A 403 34.97 34.76 19.60
N GLY A 404 35.08 35.54 20.66
CA GLY A 404 35.49 36.93 20.54
C GLY A 404 36.91 37.01 19.98
N ARG A 405 37.21 37.95 19.06
CA ARG A 405 38.57 38.12 18.48
C ARG A 405 39.69 38.17 19.54
N ASN A 406 39.38 38.61 20.77
CA ASN A 406 40.31 38.73 21.88
C ASN A 406 40.27 37.57 22.91
N GLU A 407 39.34 36.61 22.78
CA GLU A 407 39.23 35.45 23.67
C GLU A 407 40.31 34.39 23.35
N PRO A 408 40.65 33.48 24.29
CA PRO A 408 41.53 32.35 24.04
C PRO A 408 41.04 31.49 22.86
N CYS A 409 41.97 31.08 22.00
CA CYS A 409 41.66 30.34 20.78
C CYS A 409 41.25 28.90 21.13
N PRO A 410 40.11 28.40 20.61
CA PRO A 410 39.58 27.08 20.97
C PRO A 410 40.43 25.90 20.48
N CYS A 411 41.45 26.12 19.64
CA CYS A 411 42.40 25.09 19.23
C CYS A 411 43.44 24.71 20.31
N GLY A 412 43.36 25.31 21.51
CA GLY A 412 44.26 24.98 22.63
C GLY A 412 45.63 25.63 22.57
N SER A 413 45.89 26.54 21.62
CA SER A 413 47.19 27.20 21.47
C SER A 413 47.55 28.20 22.59
N GLY A 414 46.59 28.56 23.45
CA GLY A 414 46.75 29.60 24.46
C GLY A 414 46.78 31.04 23.91
N LEU A 415 46.76 31.23 22.58
CA LEU A 415 46.76 32.53 21.94
C LEU A 415 45.34 33.13 21.84
N LYS A 416 45.22 34.46 21.72
CA LYS A 416 43.93 35.10 21.38
C LYS A 416 43.47 34.68 19.99
N TYR A 417 42.17 34.49 19.76
CA TYR A 417 41.61 34.00 18.49
C TYR A 417 42.14 34.77 17.26
N LYS A 418 42.19 36.12 17.32
CA LYS A 418 42.73 36.98 16.24
C LYS A 418 44.20 36.75 15.89
N LYS A 419 44.97 36.13 16.80
CA LYS A 419 46.40 35.84 16.61
C LYS A 419 46.65 34.37 16.24
N CYS A 420 45.61 33.55 16.16
CA CYS A 420 45.70 32.11 15.88
C CYS A 420 44.75 31.74 14.72
N CYS A 421 43.66 31.02 14.98
CA CYS A 421 42.74 30.55 13.93
C CYS A 421 42.01 31.69 13.22
N GLY A 422 41.88 32.87 13.83
CA GLY A 422 41.30 34.07 13.23
C GLY A 422 42.30 35.00 12.55
N ARG A 423 43.52 34.52 12.22
CA ARG A 423 44.60 35.33 11.61
C ARG A 423 44.44 35.54 10.11
N SER A 424 43.60 34.75 9.44
CA SER A 424 43.42 34.75 7.98
C SER A 424 42.22 35.57 7.47
N PHE A 425 41.70 36.50 8.28
CA PHE A 425 40.66 37.46 7.88
C PHE A 425 40.93 38.87 8.43
#